data_AF-A0A9Q1BR43-F1
#
_entry.id   AF-A0A9Q1BR43-F1
#
_cell.length_a   1.000
_cell.length_b   1.000
_cell.length_c   1.000
_cell.angle_alpha   90.00
_cell.angle_beta   90.00
_cell.angle_gamma   90.00
#
_symmetry.space_group_name_H-M   'P 1'
#
loop_
_entity.id
_entity.type
_entity.pdbx_description
1 polymer ?
#
loop_
_entity_poly.entity_id
_entity_poly.type
_entity_poly.pdbx_seq_one_letter_code
_entity_poly.pdbx_strand_id
1 'polypeptide(L)'
;MDKSHWTQDLFPPTFHLTRAEVDSSAKTKKETLDTSPQTRIQAIYKNVKKEYDEEVWNARQKGTQVGDSLKDFREAKKTVNKINCLEKGCDKSCQENLSIADSELWDSREIEILRKVFLKSRTENMKLKIELQSVKEEIKKVSEILKCKEEDYNETDEKFKKSQRAFHNLQLENKLLKKEMKVLDRRNKSLQEELLAIKDTNNKLRKEKNHERRHFLKEQTLRRDVEVALNKVLIQIRTKDTAEVETLKINYELQLKKLNESLTEAKEELEKEKEDHEQTRKALDHLRYHFASLPSKPNITTSSPNDDILSSLQIF
;
A
#
# COMPACT_ATOMS: atom_id res chain seq x y z
N MET A 1 -4.90 -27.51 28.24
CA MET A 1 -3.68 -28.03 27.60
C MET A 1 -3.56 -27.31 26.28
N ASP A 2 -2.90 -26.16 26.30
CA ASP A 2 -2.81 -25.28 25.14
C ASP A 2 -1.82 -25.88 24.15
N LYS A 3 -2.30 -26.15 22.92
CA LYS A 3 -1.43 -26.61 21.83
C LYS A 3 -0.56 -25.42 21.41
N SER A 4 0.72 -25.44 21.80
CA SER A 4 1.72 -24.52 21.26
C SER A 4 1.75 -24.61 19.74
N HIS A 5 1.87 -23.46 19.09
CA HIS A 5 1.93 -23.36 17.65
C HIS A 5 3.31 -23.83 17.17
N TRP A 6 3.39 -24.62 16.10
CA TRP A 6 4.63 -25.23 15.59
C TRP A 6 5.78 -24.23 15.32
N THR A 7 5.48 -22.95 15.12
CA THR A 7 6.49 -21.90 14.98
C THR A 7 7.19 -21.55 16.30
N GLN A 8 6.61 -21.84 17.46
CA GLN A 8 7.22 -21.61 18.77
C GLN A 8 8.32 -22.63 19.07
N ASP A 9 8.27 -23.82 18.47
CA ASP A 9 9.32 -24.84 18.62
C ASP A 9 10.58 -24.49 17.81
N LEU A 10 10.39 -23.82 16.67
CA LEU A 10 11.48 -23.38 15.80
C LEU A 10 12.06 -22.02 16.21
N PHE A 11 11.25 -21.18 16.86
CA PHE A 11 11.64 -19.86 17.34
C PHE A 11 11.05 -19.62 18.73
N PRO A 12 11.70 -20.09 19.80
CA PRO A 12 11.23 -19.82 21.16
C PRO A 12 11.19 -18.30 21.38
N PRO A 13 10.09 -17.73 21.90
CA PRO A 13 9.97 -16.30 22.11
C PRO A 13 11.08 -15.80 23.04
N THR A 14 11.96 -14.93 22.55
CA THR A 14 13.05 -14.33 23.35
C THR A 14 12.60 -13.21 24.28
N PHE A 15 11.32 -12.83 24.22
CA PHE A 15 10.73 -11.79 25.07
C PHE A 15 9.40 -12.28 25.66
N HIS A 16 9.32 -12.30 26.98
CA HIS A 16 8.09 -12.58 27.71
C HIS A 16 7.54 -11.25 28.24
N LEU A 17 6.83 -10.51 27.39
CA LEU A 17 6.07 -9.35 27.85
C LEU A 17 4.78 -9.85 28.49
N THR A 18 4.61 -9.54 29.77
CA THR A 18 3.35 -9.84 30.47
C THR A 18 2.26 -8.87 30.01
N ARG A 19 1.00 -9.31 30.00
CA ARG A 19 -0.14 -8.48 29.57
C ARG A 19 -0.24 -7.15 30.34
N ALA A 20 0.26 -7.13 31.58
CA ALA A 20 0.37 -5.93 32.41
C ALA A 20 1.39 -4.89 31.91
N GLU A 21 2.46 -5.32 31.23
CA GLU A 21 3.50 -4.43 30.66
C GLU A 21 3.03 -3.78 29.35
N VAL A 22 2.17 -4.45 28.58
CA VAL A 22 1.57 -3.89 27.37
C VAL A 22 0.52 -2.82 27.73
N ASP A 23 -0.32 -3.08 28.75
CA ASP A 23 -1.39 -2.16 29.15
C ASP A 23 -0.90 -0.92 29.92
N SER A 24 0.28 -0.98 30.54
CA SER A 24 0.90 0.17 31.24
C SER A 24 1.55 1.17 30.29
N SER A 25 1.94 0.75 29.08
CA SER A 25 2.48 1.65 28.04
C SER A 25 1.42 2.54 27.38
N ALA A 26 0.13 2.23 27.55
CA ALA A 26 -0.98 2.95 26.94
C ALA A 26 -1.49 4.17 27.75
N LYS A 27 -0.97 4.41 28.97
CA LYS A 27 -1.53 5.44 29.89
C LYS A 27 -0.63 6.65 30.18
N THR A 28 0.58 6.73 29.64
CA THR A 28 1.49 7.86 29.85
C THR A 28 1.80 8.58 28.55
N LYS A 29 0.89 9.51 28.18
CA LYS A 29 1.15 10.83 27.55
C LYS A 29 -0.16 11.40 27.01
N LYS A 30 -1.03 11.87 27.93
CA LYS A 30 -1.98 12.95 27.64
C LYS A 30 -1.33 14.25 28.10
N GLU A 31 -0.37 14.75 27.33
CA GLU A 31 -0.06 16.18 27.34
C GLU A 31 -0.90 16.82 26.24
N THR A 32 -1.81 17.68 26.68
CA THR A 32 -2.60 18.58 25.87
C THR A 32 -1.68 19.45 25.01
N LEU A 33 -1.65 19.21 23.70
CA LEU A 33 -1.17 20.22 22.76
C LEU A 33 -1.97 20.11 21.46
N ASP A 34 -3.24 20.50 21.57
CA ASP A 34 -4.05 20.84 20.42
C ASP A 34 -3.60 22.22 19.94
N THR A 35 -2.53 22.25 19.17
CA THR A 35 -2.21 23.38 18.32
C THR A 35 -1.85 22.80 16.97
N SER A 36 -2.69 23.09 15.98
CA SER A 36 -2.57 22.53 14.63
C SER A 36 -1.12 22.57 14.12
N PRO A 37 -0.69 21.61 13.29
CA PRO A 37 0.67 21.58 12.73
C PRO A 37 1.10 22.91 12.10
N GLN A 38 0.15 23.67 11.54
CA GLN A 38 0.36 25.00 10.98
C GLN A 38 0.73 26.05 12.04
N THR A 39 0.12 26.02 13.21
CA THR A 39 0.40 26.97 14.29
C THR A 39 1.77 26.73 14.91
N ARG A 40 2.20 25.46 15.01
CA ARG A 40 3.55 25.10 15.49
C ARG A 40 4.65 25.56 14.54
N ILE A 41 4.46 25.35 13.24
CA ILE A 41 5.40 25.82 12.21
C ILE A 41 5.46 27.34 12.18
N GLN A 42 4.32 28.02 12.33
CA GLN A 42 4.26 29.48 12.35
C GLN A 42 4.93 30.07 13.61
N ALA A 43 4.84 29.39 14.76
CA ALA A 43 5.56 29.77 15.98
C ALA A 43 7.08 29.60 15.82
N ILE A 44 7.53 28.48 15.22
CA ILE A 44 8.95 28.25 14.92
C ILE A 44 9.47 29.34 13.97
N TYR A 45 8.74 29.66 12.91
CA TYR A 45 9.14 30.69 11.94
C TYR A 45 9.21 32.09 12.58
N LYS A 46 8.28 32.42 13.48
CA LYS A 46 8.31 33.68 14.23
C LYS A 46 9.50 33.77 15.18
N ASN A 47 9.86 32.67 15.85
CA ASN A 47 11.01 32.64 16.76
C ASN A 47 12.34 32.76 16.00
N VAL A 48 12.52 32.00 14.91
CA VAL A 48 13.72 32.08 14.07
C VAL A 48 13.87 33.47 13.44
N LYS A 49 12.77 34.08 13.00
CA LYS A 49 12.80 35.45 12.49
C LYS A 49 13.22 36.45 13.56
N LYS A 50 12.74 36.29 14.80
CA LYS A 50 13.10 37.16 15.92
C LYS A 50 14.58 37.03 16.29
N GLU A 51 15.12 35.81 16.36
CA GLU A 51 16.56 35.58 16.58
C GLU A 51 17.41 36.18 15.46
N TYR A 52 17.02 36.01 14.21
CA TYR A 52 17.73 36.59 13.07
C TYR A 52 17.71 38.13 13.11
N ASP A 53 16.56 38.73 13.39
CA ASP A 53 16.42 40.19 13.48
C ASP A 53 17.23 40.74 14.68
N GLU A 54 17.29 40.02 15.81
CA GLU A 54 18.13 40.35 16.98
C GLU A 54 19.64 40.20 16.67
N GLU A 55 20.06 39.17 15.94
CA GLU A 55 21.46 38.99 15.49
C GLU A 55 21.89 40.07 14.50
N VAL A 56 21.04 40.40 13.52
CA VAL A 56 21.29 41.47 12.53
C VAL A 56 21.33 42.84 13.22
N TRP A 57 20.45 43.07 14.20
CA TRP A 57 20.49 44.29 15.02
C TRP A 57 21.80 44.37 15.84
N ASN A 58 22.22 43.27 16.46
CA ASN A 58 23.45 43.21 17.25
C ASN A 58 24.72 43.36 16.38
N ALA A 59 24.71 42.81 15.17
CA ALA A 59 25.78 42.99 14.20
C ALA A 59 25.88 44.44 13.70
N ARG A 60 24.74 45.14 13.54
CA ARG A 60 24.72 46.57 13.21
C ARG A 60 25.25 47.46 14.33
N GLN A 61 24.95 47.15 15.61
CA GLN A 61 25.55 47.88 16.72
C GLN A 61 27.08 47.64 16.83
N LYS A 62 27.53 46.41 16.65
CA LYS A 62 28.96 46.06 16.70
C LYS A 62 29.76 46.54 15.48
N GLY A 63 29.09 46.86 14.36
CA GLY A 63 29.68 47.39 13.14
C GLY A 63 29.97 48.90 13.13
N THR A 64 29.63 49.64 14.19
CA THR A 64 29.79 51.12 14.22
C THR A 64 31.02 51.59 15.02
N GLN A 65 31.90 50.68 15.46
CA GLN A 65 33.11 51.05 16.20
C GLN A 65 34.34 50.26 15.73
N VAL A 66 34.68 50.36 14.44
CA VAL A 66 36.03 50.01 13.98
C VAL A 66 36.42 50.97 12.86
N GLY A 67 36.87 52.15 13.26
CA GLY A 67 37.32 53.18 12.35
C GLY A 67 38.10 54.23 13.10
N ASP A 68 39.19 53.81 13.75
CA ASP A 68 40.39 54.63 13.95
C ASP A 68 41.50 53.80 14.60
N SER A 69 42.39 53.25 13.74
CA SER A 69 43.81 53.06 14.06
C SER A 69 44.53 52.49 12.85
N LEU A 70 45.15 53.37 12.05
CA LEU A 70 46.37 53.04 11.33
C LEU A 70 47.08 54.29 10.77
N LYS A 71 47.54 55.21 11.64
CA LYS A 71 48.47 56.28 11.21
C LYS A 71 49.67 56.58 12.12
N ASP A 72 49.85 55.91 13.27
CA ASP A 72 50.88 56.33 14.24
C ASP A 72 52.09 55.38 14.33
N PHE A 73 52.65 54.93 13.20
CA PHE A 73 53.90 54.14 13.22
C PHE A 73 54.94 54.54 12.15
N ARG A 74 54.87 55.77 11.61
CA ARG A 74 55.80 56.22 10.58
C ARG A 74 56.58 57.49 10.90
N GLU A 75 56.97 57.71 12.15
CA GLU A 75 57.80 58.87 12.52
C GLU A 75 58.69 58.61 13.75
N ALA A 76 59.55 57.59 13.72
CA ALA A 76 60.54 57.38 14.80
C ALA A 76 61.85 56.71 14.36
N LYS A 77 62.27 56.85 13.09
CA LYS A 77 63.60 56.38 12.63
C LYS A 77 64.21 57.33 11.61
N LYS A 78 64.65 58.52 12.04
CA LYS A 78 65.59 59.38 11.29
C LYS A 78 66.42 60.27 12.23
N THR A 79 67.20 59.68 13.15
CA THR A 79 68.26 60.44 13.86
C THR A 79 69.44 59.56 14.28
N VAL A 80 69.93 58.65 13.44
CA VAL A 80 71.33 58.19 13.53
C VAL A 80 71.77 57.76 12.14
N ASN A 81 72.54 58.62 11.46
CA ASN A 81 73.60 58.27 10.51
C ASN A 81 74.04 59.54 9.77
N LYS A 82 75.01 60.23 10.35
CA LYS A 82 75.89 61.16 9.64
C LYS A 82 77.32 60.94 10.14
N ILE A 83 77.87 59.77 9.80
CA ILE A 83 79.32 59.58 9.78
C ILE A 83 79.72 59.94 8.36
N ASN A 84 80.18 61.18 8.17
CA ASN A 84 80.85 61.60 6.96
C ASN A 84 82.32 61.78 7.32
N CYS A 85 83.14 60.85 6.85
CA CYS A 85 84.58 60.95 6.84
C CYS A 85 84.98 62.22 6.05
N LEU A 86 85.73 63.11 6.68
CA LEU A 86 86.50 64.13 5.99
C LEU A 86 87.95 64.01 6.44
N GLU A 87 88.71 63.23 5.68
CA GLU A 87 90.15 63.45 5.55
C GLU A 87 90.37 64.78 4.82
N LYS A 88 91.04 65.73 5.48
CA LYS A 88 91.99 66.70 4.91
C LYS A 88 92.27 67.78 5.94
N GLY A 89 93.55 67.99 6.25
CA GLY A 89 94.00 69.12 7.05
C GLY A 89 95.15 68.78 7.98
N CYS A 90 96.21 68.19 7.44
CA CYS A 90 97.54 68.38 7.98
C CYS A 90 97.90 69.84 7.70
N ASP A 91 98.00 70.69 8.72
CA ASP A 91 98.88 71.84 8.60
C ASP A 91 99.48 72.28 9.94
N LYS A 92 100.73 72.68 9.80
CA LYS A 92 101.77 72.85 10.82
C LYS A 92 101.68 74.22 11.49
N SER A 93 101.80 74.23 12.81
CA SER A 93 102.50 75.21 13.67
C SER A 93 101.90 75.02 15.08
N CYS A 94 102.62 74.72 16.14
CA CYS A 94 103.79 75.43 16.62
C CYS A 94 104.74 74.46 17.32
N GLN A 95 105.99 74.41 16.84
CA GLN A 95 107.12 74.16 17.73
C GLN A 95 107.45 75.51 18.35
N GLU A 96 107.06 75.70 19.61
CA GLU A 96 107.76 76.64 20.48
C GLU A 96 108.22 75.88 21.72
N ASN A 97 109.49 76.13 22.01
CA ASN A 97 110.34 75.42 22.94
C ASN A 97 109.77 75.45 24.36
N LEU A 98 109.27 74.32 24.83
CA LEU A 98 109.09 74.06 26.26
C LEU A 98 109.97 72.86 26.61
N SER A 99 110.96 73.18 27.44
CA SER A 99 111.93 72.30 28.08
C SER A 99 111.31 70.95 28.49
N ILE A 100 111.49 69.95 27.64
CA ILE A 100 111.10 68.54 27.84
C ILE A 100 112.14 67.90 28.77
N ALA A 101 112.27 68.43 29.98
CA ALA A 101 113.12 67.84 31.00
C ALA A 101 112.40 67.62 32.33
N ASP A 102 111.30 68.34 32.61
CA ASP A 102 110.50 68.13 33.83
C ASP A 102 108.98 68.35 33.64
N SER A 103 108.50 68.52 32.41
CA SER A 103 107.05 68.53 32.15
C SER A 103 106.61 67.09 31.97
N GLU A 104 106.09 66.49 33.03
CA GLU A 104 105.28 65.27 32.94
C GLU A 104 104.36 65.43 31.72
N LEU A 105 104.52 64.57 30.71
CA LEU A 105 103.88 64.66 29.38
C LEU A 105 102.33 64.68 29.45
N TRP A 106 101.81 64.53 30.66
CA TRP A 106 100.43 64.54 31.06
C TRP A 106 100.35 65.37 32.34
N ASP A 107 99.58 66.46 32.32
CA ASP A 107 99.21 67.13 33.57
C ASP A 107 98.31 66.18 34.39
N SER A 108 98.47 66.18 35.71
CA SER A 108 97.62 65.41 36.64
C SER A 108 96.13 65.61 36.35
N ARG A 109 95.75 66.82 35.91
CA ARG A 109 94.39 67.17 35.50
C ARG A 109 93.92 66.42 34.24
N GLU A 110 94.79 66.25 33.25
CA GLU A 110 94.48 65.54 32.00
C GLU A 110 94.35 64.03 32.23
N ILE A 111 95.22 63.47 33.08
CA ILE A 111 95.10 62.07 33.53
C ILE A 111 93.76 61.86 34.25
N GLU A 112 93.33 62.81 35.08
CA GLU A 112 92.06 62.71 35.79
C GLU A 112 90.84 62.82 34.87
N ILE A 113 90.90 63.67 33.84
CA ILE A 113 89.88 63.75 32.79
C ILE A 113 89.81 62.44 32.01
N LEU A 114 90.94 61.88 31.59
CA LEU A 114 90.98 60.58 30.91
C LEU A 114 90.42 59.47 31.77
N ARG A 115 90.77 59.42 33.06
CA ARG A 115 90.19 58.45 34.01
C ARG A 115 88.66 58.62 34.10
N LYS A 116 88.15 59.85 34.18
CA LYS A 116 86.70 60.14 34.20
C LYS A 116 86.01 59.70 32.92
N VAL A 117 86.58 59.98 31.74
CA VAL A 117 86.03 59.55 30.44
C VAL A 117 86.08 58.04 30.29
N PHE A 118 87.17 57.39 30.67
CA PHE A 118 87.30 55.92 30.65
C PHE A 118 86.30 55.26 31.58
N LEU A 119 86.11 55.78 32.80
CA LEU A 119 85.09 55.32 33.73
C LEU A 119 83.67 55.49 33.15
N LYS A 120 83.36 56.66 32.57
CA LYS A 120 82.06 56.91 31.92
C LYS A 120 81.83 55.93 30.75
N SER A 121 82.80 55.79 29.84
CA SER A 121 82.73 54.86 28.72
C SER A 121 82.62 53.40 29.17
N ARG A 122 83.31 53.01 30.25
CA ARG A 122 83.16 51.69 30.86
C ARG A 122 81.76 51.47 31.42
N THR A 123 81.20 52.46 32.12
CA THR A 123 79.82 52.37 32.64
C THR A 123 78.78 52.35 31.52
N GLU A 124 78.97 53.13 30.46
CA GLU A 124 78.12 53.14 29.27
C GLU A 124 78.20 51.81 28.51
N ASN A 125 79.39 51.26 28.30
CA ASN A 125 79.55 49.92 27.73
C ASN A 125 78.83 48.86 28.57
N MET A 126 78.90 48.97 29.90
CA MET A 126 78.17 48.05 30.78
C MET A 126 76.65 48.20 30.63
N LYS A 127 76.14 49.44 30.56
CA LYS A 127 74.71 49.71 30.30
C LYS A 127 74.26 49.15 28.95
N LEU A 128 74.99 49.44 27.88
CA LEU A 128 74.71 48.93 26.53
C LEU A 128 74.74 47.40 26.49
N LYS A 129 75.63 46.76 27.25
CA LYS A 129 75.69 45.30 27.35
C LYS A 129 74.44 44.72 28.02
N ILE A 130 73.95 45.36 29.09
CA ILE A 130 72.70 44.99 29.76
C ILE A 130 71.50 45.20 28.84
N GLU A 131 71.40 46.36 28.18
CA GLU A 131 70.33 46.66 27.22
C GLU A 131 70.33 45.67 26.05
N LEU A 132 71.50 45.37 25.49
CA LEU A 132 71.64 44.38 24.42
C LEU A 132 71.24 42.96 24.87
N GLN A 133 71.49 42.61 26.13
CA GLN A 133 71.01 41.35 26.68
C GLN A 133 69.48 41.35 26.84
N SER A 134 68.88 42.43 27.35
CA SER A 134 67.43 42.60 27.45
C SER A 134 66.74 42.49 26.10
N VAL A 135 67.27 43.16 25.08
CA VAL A 135 66.73 43.10 23.71
C VAL A 135 66.86 41.70 23.12
N LYS A 136 67.97 40.99 23.38
CA LYS A 136 68.11 39.59 22.93
C LYS A 136 67.09 38.67 23.59
N GLU A 137 66.78 38.86 24.87
CA GLU A 137 65.76 38.11 25.57
C GLU A 137 64.36 38.41 25.04
N GLU A 138 64.06 39.68 24.74
CA GLU A 138 62.80 40.07 24.09
C GLU A 138 62.66 39.46 22.69
N ILE A 139 63.71 39.48 21.87
CA ILE A 139 63.69 38.84 20.54
C ILE A 139 63.37 37.34 20.66
N LYS A 140 63.99 36.64 21.64
CA LYS A 140 63.70 35.23 21.89
C LYS A 140 62.23 35.02 22.27
N LYS A 141 61.72 35.77 23.24
CA LYS A 141 60.31 35.70 23.67
C LYS A 141 59.35 35.95 22.51
N VAL A 142 59.59 36.98 21.70
CA VAL A 142 58.74 37.29 20.54
C VAL A 142 58.84 36.19 19.48
N SER A 143 60.02 35.62 19.24
CA SER A 143 60.18 34.51 18.30
C SER A 143 59.45 33.24 18.74
N GLU A 144 59.45 32.94 20.04
CA GLU A 144 58.69 31.82 20.62
C GLU A 144 57.18 32.07 20.50
N ILE A 145 56.72 33.28 20.82
CA ILE A 145 55.31 33.66 20.67
C ILE A 145 54.86 33.55 19.21
N LEU A 146 55.68 34.03 18.26
CA LEU A 146 55.39 33.93 16.83
C LEU A 146 55.27 32.46 16.39
N LYS A 147 56.20 31.61 16.83
CA LYS A 147 56.15 30.18 16.52
C LYS A 147 54.88 29.52 17.07
N CYS A 148 54.52 29.79 18.33
CA CYS A 148 53.28 29.28 18.91
C CYS A 148 52.04 29.77 18.13
N LYS A 149 52.02 31.04 17.71
CA LYS A 149 50.91 31.60 16.92
C LYS A 149 50.80 30.98 15.53
N GLU A 150 51.93 30.65 14.91
CA GLU A 150 51.97 29.95 13.63
C GLU A 150 51.45 28.51 13.74
N GLU A 151 51.78 27.81 14.82
CA GLU A 151 51.25 26.48 15.13
C GLU A 151 49.73 26.53 15.37
N ASP A 152 49.24 27.48 16.17
CA ASP A 152 47.80 27.71 16.39
C ASP A 152 47.06 27.99 15.06
N TYR A 153 47.66 28.82 14.20
CA TYR A 153 47.10 29.15 12.89
C TYR A 153 47.01 27.91 11.99
N ASN A 154 48.07 27.11 11.92
CA ASN A 154 48.08 25.90 11.12
C ASN A 154 47.06 24.86 11.64
N GLU A 155 46.90 24.73 12.96
CA GLU A 155 45.90 23.83 13.53
C GLU A 155 44.47 24.27 13.21
N THR A 156 44.19 25.57 13.31
CA THR A 156 42.87 26.13 12.99
C THR A 156 42.55 26.04 11.49
N ASP A 157 43.53 26.28 10.62
CA ASP A 157 43.40 26.11 9.17
C ASP A 157 43.10 24.64 8.78
N GLU A 158 43.79 23.68 9.40
CA GLU A 158 43.50 22.26 9.17
C GLU A 158 42.11 21.84 9.67
N LYS A 159 41.67 22.35 10.82
CA LYS A 159 40.29 22.16 11.30
C LYS A 159 39.27 22.76 10.34
N PHE A 160 39.54 23.96 9.81
CA PHE A 160 38.68 24.62 8.82
C PHE A 160 38.58 23.80 7.53
N LYS A 161 39.69 23.33 6.96
CA LYS A 161 39.70 22.47 5.77
C LYS A 161 38.95 21.15 5.98
N LYS A 162 39.05 20.55 7.17
CA LYS A 162 38.28 19.33 7.51
C LYS A 162 36.78 19.63 7.56
N SER A 163 36.39 20.72 8.22
CA SER A 163 35.00 21.18 8.28
C SER A 163 34.44 21.49 6.88
N GLN A 164 35.20 22.18 6.04
CA GLN A 164 34.84 22.50 4.66
C GLN A 164 34.59 21.23 3.82
N ARG A 165 35.45 20.22 3.93
CA ARG A 165 35.27 18.92 3.29
C ARG A 165 34.01 18.20 3.78
N ALA A 166 33.78 18.18 5.09
CA ALA A 166 32.57 17.59 5.67
C ALA A 166 31.29 18.29 5.19
N PHE A 167 31.30 19.63 5.14
CA PHE A 167 30.19 20.41 4.62
C PHE A 167 29.91 20.11 3.14
N HIS A 168 30.96 20.03 2.32
CA HIS A 168 30.81 19.65 0.91
C HIS A 168 30.19 18.25 0.75
N ASN A 169 30.64 17.28 1.55
CA ASN A 169 30.10 15.93 1.55
C ASN A 169 28.62 15.91 1.95
N LEU A 170 28.24 16.62 3.02
CA LEU A 170 26.84 16.76 3.44
C LEU A 170 25.99 17.43 2.34
N GLN A 171 26.54 18.40 1.63
CA GLN A 171 25.84 19.04 0.51
C GLN A 171 25.59 18.06 -0.65
N LEU A 172 26.54 17.18 -0.95
CA LEU A 172 26.38 16.12 -1.95
C LEU A 172 25.34 15.10 -1.50
N GLU A 173 25.41 14.64 -0.25
CA GLU A 173 24.44 13.71 0.33
C GLU A 173 23.03 14.30 0.30
N ASN A 174 22.86 15.55 0.68
CA ASN A 174 21.56 16.23 0.60
C ASN A 174 21.01 16.31 -0.83
N LYS A 175 21.89 16.51 -1.83
CA LYS A 175 21.50 16.47 -3.25
C LYS A 175 21.06 15.07 -3.68
N LEU A 176 21.74 14.01 -3.20
CA LEU A 176 21.36 12.62 -3.49
C LEU A 176 20.02 12.27 -2.84
N LEU A 177 19.84 12.56 -1.55
CA LEU A 177 18.58 12.35 -0.84
C LEU A 177 17.41 13.09 -1.50
N LYS A 178 17.62 14.32 -1.97
CA LYS A 178 16.61 15.06 -2.75
C LYS A 178 16.24 14.38 -4.07
N LYS A 179 17.19 13.72 -4.74
CA LYS A 179 16.90 12.95 -5.96
C LYS A 179 16.12 11.68 -5.63
N GLU A 180 16.53 10.95 -4.60
CA GLU A 180 15.83 9.75 -4.13
C GLU A 180 14.40 10.04 -3.70
N MET A 181 14.20 11.12 -2.93
CA MET A 181 12.86 11.58 -2.53
C MET A 181 11.96 11.83 -3.75
N LYS A 182 12.48 12.50 -4.79
CA LYS A 182 11.73 12.73 -6.03
C LYS A 182 11.38 11.42 -6.77
N VAL A 183 12.26 10.43 -6.75
CA VAL A 183 12.00 9.11 -7.35
C VAL A 183 10.91 8.39 -6.58
N LEU A 184 10.99 8.37 -5.24
CA LEU A 184 9.97 7.79 -4.38
C LEU A 184 8.62 8.50 -4.52
N ASP A 185 8.60 9.83 -4.63
CA ASP A 185 7.38 10.60 -4.87
C ASP A 185 6.70 10.22 -6.20
N ARG A 186 7.49 10.04 -7.27
CA ARG A 186 6.97 9.57 -8.57
C ARG A 186 6.41 8.16 -8.45
N ARG A 187 7.11 7.27 -7.76
CA ARG A 187 6.65 5.89 -7.52
C ARG A 187 5.36 5.86 -6.71
N ASN A 188 5.25 6.68 -5.68
CA ASN A 188 4.02 6.81 -4.87
C ASN A 188 2.84 7.30 -5.72
N LYS A 189 3.05 8.27 -6.61
CA LYS A 189 1.99 8.73 -7.54
C LYS A 189 1.55 7.62 -8.49
N SER A 190 2.49 6.88 -9.09
CA SER A 190 2.17 5.72 -9.93
C SER A 190 1.35 4.67 -9.19
N LEU A 191 1.77 4.31 -7.97
CA LEU A 191 1.04 3.34 -7.15
C LEU A 191 -0.36 3.84 -6.74
N GLN A 192 -0.53 5.14 -6.52
CA GLN A 192 -1.84 5.74 -6.26
C GLN A 192 -2.76 5.64 -7.48
N GLU A 193 -2.24 5.91 -8.68
CA GLU A 193 -2.97 5.75 -9.94
C GLU A 193 -3.37 4.29 -10.19
N GLU A 194 -2.44 3.35 -9.98
CA GLU A 194 -2.71 1.90 -10.06
C GLU A 194 -3.79 1.46 -9.06
N LEU A 195 -3.73 1.93 -7.81
CA LEU A 195 -4.75 1.65 -6.80
C LEU A 195 -6.12 2.19 -7.19
N LEU A 196 -6.20 3.38 -7.78
CA LEU A 196 -7.44 3.94 -8.31
C LEU A 196 -7.98 3.08 -9.46
N ALA A 197 -7.12 2.68 -10.40
CA ALA A 197 -7.50 1.81 -11.50
C ALA A 197 -8.04 0.46 -11.01
N ILE A 198 -7.38 -0.16 -10.02
CA ILE A 198 -7.84 -1.42 -9.40
C ILE A 198 -9.18 -1.25 -8.68
N LYS A 199 -9.41 -0.11 -8.02
CA LYS A 199 -10.71 0.19 -7.39
C LYS A 199 -11.81 0.29 -8.43
N ASP A 200 -11.55 0.96 -9.55
CA ASP A 200 -12.51 1.11 -10.64
C ASP A 200 -12.85 -0.22 -11.31
N THR A 201 -11.84 -1.07 -11.58
CA THR A 201 -12.07 -2.41 -12.13
C THR A 201 -12.85 -3.30 -11.16
N ASN A 202 -12.52 -3.27 -9.86
CA ASN A 202 -13.31 -3.98 -8.85
C ASN A 202 -14.77 -3.52 -8.79
N ASN A 203 -15.01 -2.21 -8.89
CA ASN A 203 -16.36 -1.67 -8.92
C ASN A 203 -17.13 -2.12 -10.17
N LYS A 204 -16.48 -2.17 -11.34
CA LYS A 204 -17.07 -2.71 -12.58
C LYS A 204 -17.42 -4.18 -12.44
N LEU A 205 -16.46 -5.02 -12.01
CA LEU A 205 -16.67 -6.46 -11.80
C LEU A 205 -17.77 -6.73 -10.77
N ARG A 206 -17.86 -5.92 -9.70
CA ARG A 206 -18.93 -6.05 -8.71
C ARG A 206 -20.30 -5.74 -9.31
N LYS A 207 -20.40 -4.74 -10.19
CA LYS A 207 -21.65 -4.42 -10.90
C LYS A 207 -22.04 -5.54 -11.86
N GLU A 208 -21.09 -6.07 -12.63
CA GLU A 208 -21.29 -7.20 -13.54
C GLU A 208 -21.72 -8.45 -12.78
N LYS A 209 -21.03 -8.82 -11.70
CA LYS A 209 -21.41 -9.94 -10.82
C LYS A 209 -22.85 -9.81 -10.30
N ASN A 210 -23.25 -8.60 -9.89
CA ASN A 210 -24.61 -8.35 -9.42
C ASN A 210 -25.64 -8.39 -10.57
N HIS A 211 -25.26 -7.95 -11.77
CA HIS A 211 -26.09 -8.07 -12.95
C HIS A 211 -26.32 -9.55 -13.30
N GLU A 212 -25.26 -10.33 -13.39
CA GLU A 212 -25.31 -11.76 -13.69
C GLU A 212 -26.11 -12.53 -12.63
N ARG A 213 -25.92 -12.21 -11.34
CA ARG A 213 -26.71 -12.80 -10.27
C ARG A 213 -28.22 -12.54 -10.43
N ARG A 214 -28.60 -11.35 -10.89
CA ARG A 214 -30.02 -11.04 -11.17
C ARG A 214 -30.52 -11.82 -12.38
N HIS A 215 -29.72 -11.96 -13.42
CA HIS A 215 -30.07 -12.77 -14.60
C HIS A 215 -30.26 -14.24 -14.22
N PHE A 216 -29.31 -14.80 -13.48
CA PHE A 216 -29.39 -16.17 -12.94
C PHE A 216 -30.66 -16.40 -12.11
N LEU A 217 -31.00 -15.48 -11.20
CA LEU A 217 -32.20 -15.61 -10.37
C LEU A 217 -33.49 -15.57 -11.21
N LYS A 218 -33.55 -14.69 -12.22
CA LYS A 218 -34.68 -14.62 -13.17
C LYS A 218 -34.82 -15.91 -13.97
N GLU A 219 -33.72 -16.42 -14.50
CA GLU A 219 -33.67 -17.67 -15.24
C GLU A 219 -34.11 -18.85 -14.34
N GLN A 220 -33.67 -18.85 -13.08
CA GLN A 220 -34.07 -19.86 -12.11
C GLN A 220 -35.57 -19.80 -11.79
N THR A 221 -36.17 -18.62 -11.68
CA THR A 221 -37.63 -18.48 -11.51
C THR A 221 -38.37 -19.00 -12.74
N LEU A 222 -37.95 -18.61 -13.95
CA LEU A 222 -38.56 -19.08 -15.19
C LEU A 222 -38.51 -20.60 -15.32
N ARG A 223 -37.38 -21.21 -14.97
CA ARG A 223 -37.24 -22.68 -14.98
C ARG A 223 -38.23 -23.36 -14.03
N ARG A 224 -38.40 -22.83 -12.81
CA ARG A 224 -39.39 -23.36 -11.87
C ARG A 224 -40.82 -23.21 -12.41
N ASP A 225 -41.14 -22.07 -13.02
CA ASP A 225 -42.47 -21.82 -13.57
C ASP A 225 -42.79 -22.80 -14.71
N VAL A 226 -41.82 -23.04 -15.60
CA VAL A 226 -41.95 -24.03 -16.69
C VAL A 226 -42.10 -25.45 -16.14
N GLU A 227 -41.33 -25.82 -15.11
CA GLU A 227 -41.42 -27.13 -14.47
C GLU A 227 -42.80 -27.35 -13.81
N VAL A 228 -43.33 -26.34 -13.12
CA VAL A 228 -44.69 -26.37 -12.56
C VAL A 228 -45.74 -26.49 -13.66
N ALA A 229 -45.61 -25.72 -14.75
CA ALA A 229 -46.53 -25.79 -15.89
C ALA A 229 -46.51 -27.17 -16.56
N LEU A 230 -45.31 -27.74 -16.75
CA LEU A 230 -45.14 -29.08 -17.32
C LEU A 230 -45.80 -30.14 -16.44
N ASN A 231 -45.56 -30.10 -15.12
CA ASN A 231 -46.18 -31.02 -14.18
C ASN A 231 -47.72 -30.91 -14.19
N LYS A 232 -48.25 -29.69 -14.29
CA LYS A 232 -49.70 -29.47 -14.42
C LYS A 232 -50.25 -30.12 -15.69
N VAL A 233 -49.58 -29.94 -16.84
CA VAL A 233 -49.99 -30.56 -18.10
C VAL A 233 -49.92 -32.09 -18.02
N LEU A 234 -48.86 -32.65 -17.43
CA LEU A 234 -48.72 -34.09 -17.24
C LEU A 234 -49.86 -34.67 -16.38
N ILE A 235 -50.24 -34.00 -15.28
CA ILE A 235 -51.37 -34.42 -14.46
C ILE A 235 -52.68 -34.30 -15.24
N GLN A 236 -52.88 -33.23 -16.02
CA GLN A 236 -54.07 -33.06 -16.87
C GLN A 236 -54.18 -34.15 -17.94
N ILE A 237 -53.08 -34.53 -18.58
CA ILE A 237 -53.07 -35.63 -19.56
C ILE A 237 -53.43 -36.94 -18.86
N ARG A 238 -52.74 -37.28 -17.76
CA ARG A 238 -53.02 -38.51 -17.00
C ARG A 238 -54.48 -38.60 -16.55
N THR A 239 -55.03 -37.51 -16.04
CA THR A 239 -56.44 -37.48 -15.57
C THR A 239 -57.43 -37.60 -16.73
N LYS A 240 -57.14 -37.00 -17.90
CA LYS A 240 -57.93 -37.19 -19.11
C LYS A 240 -57.85 -38.64 -19.61
N ASP A 241 -56.65 -39.19 -19.72
CA ASP A 241 -56.43 -40.58 -20.15
C ASP A 241 -57.18 -41.56 -19.23
N THR A 242 -57.12 -41.36 -17.91
CA THR A 242 -57.87 -42.20 -16.96
C THR A 242 -59.39 -42.05 -17.15
N ALA A 243 -59.89 -40.83 -17.34
CA ALA A 243 -61.30 -40.59 -17.56
C ALA A 243 -61.79 -41.20 -18.90
N GLU A 244 -60.99 -41.10 -19.96
CA GLU A 244 -61.27 -41.72 -21.26
C GLU A 244 -61.32 -43.25 -21.15
N VAL A 245 -60.36 -43.86 -20.45
CA VAL A 245 -60.37 -45.32 -20.21
C VAL A 245 -61.58 -45.75 -19.39
N GLU A 246 -61.94 -45.01 -18.34
CA GLU A 246 -63.11 -45.31 -17.51
C GLU A 246 -64.43 -45.16 -18.28
N THR A 247 -64.58 -44.10 -19.08
CA THR A 247 -65.77 -43.91 -19.93
C THR A 247 -65.89 -45.02 -20.97
N LEU A 248 -64.79 -45.41 -21.63
CA LEU A 248 -64.77 -46.55 -22.55
C LEU A 248 -65.13 -47.85 -21.84
N LYS A 249 -64.58 -48.10 -20.65
CA LYS A 249 -64.89 -49.28 -19.84
C LYS A 249 -66.39 -49.36 -19.51
N ILE A 250 -66.98 -48.27 -19.02
CA ILE A 250 -68.42 -48.18 -18.72
C ILE A 250 -69.26 -48.44 -19.97
N ASN A 251 -68.88 -47.86 -21.11
CA ASN A 251 -69.59 -48.05 -22.38
C ASN A 251 -69.55 -49.52 -22.84
N TYR A 252 -68.39 -50.18 -22.77
CA TYR A 252 -68.28 -51.60 -23.11
C TYR A 252 -69.04 -52.49 -22.13
N GLU A 253 -69.00 -52.20 -20.83
CA GLU A 253 -69.82 -52.91 -19.83
C GLU A 253 -71.32 -52.78 -20.12
N LEU A 254 -71.79 -51.59 -20.54
CA LEU A 254 -73.18 -51.39 -20.94
C LEU A 254 -73.53 -52.18 -22.21
N GLN A 255 -72.65 -52.20 -23.22
CA GLN A 255 -72.85 -52.99 -24.43
C GLN A 255 -72.88 -54.49 -24.14
N LEU A 256 -71.98 -54.98 -23.27
CA LEU A 256 -71.97 -56.37 -22.81
C LEU A 256 -73.27 -56.74 -22.09
N LYS A 257 -73.78 -55.85 -21.22
CA LYS A 257 -75.07 -56.05 -20.56
C LYS A 257 -76.21 -56.17 -21.56
N LYS A 258 -76.33 -55.23 -22.50
CA LYS A 258 -77.35 -55.27 -23.56
C LYS A 258 -77.27 -56.52 -24.42
N LEU A 259 -76.06 -56.93 -24.80
CA LEU A 259 -75.85 -58.14 -25.59
C LEU A 259 -76.24 -59.39 -24.80
N ASN A 260 -75.89 -59.45 -23.51
CA ASN A 260 -76.29 -60.54 -22.64
C ASN A 260 -77.81 -60.59 -22.43
N GLU A 261 -78.47 -59.45 -22.24
CA GLU A 261 -79.93 -59.33 -22.15
C GLU A 261 -80.59 -59.88 -23.43
N SER A 262 -80.14 -59.44 -24.61
CA SER A 262 -80.64 -59.95 -25.89
C SER A 262 -80.35 -61.44 -26.09
N LEU A 263 -79.20 -61.94 -25.62
CA LEU A 263 -78.86 -63.36 -25.67
C LEU A 263 -79.76 -64.18 -24.74
N THR A 264 -80.06 -63.68 -23.53
CA THR A 264 -81.03 -64.31 -22.62
C THR A 264 -82.43 -64.31 -23.20
N GLU A 265 -82.89 -63.22 -23.80
CA GLU A 265 -84.18 -63.13 -24.50
C GLU A 265 -84.26 -64.15 -25.64
N ALA A 266 -83.26 -64.20 -26.52
CA ALA A 266 -83.21 -65.16 -27.63
C ALA A 266 -83.15 -66.62 -27.15
N LYS A 267 -82.48 -66.89 -26.01
CA LYS A 267 -82.49 -68.22 -25.39
C LYS A 267 -83.87 -68.58 -24.84
N GLU A 268 -84.54 -67.65 -24.18
CA GLU A 268 -85.90 -67.85 -23.68
C GLU A 268 -86.89 -68.07 -24.82
N GLU A 269 -86.78 -67.34 -25.92
CA GLU A 269 -87.55 -67.55 -27.14
C GLU A 269 -87.31 -68.94 -27.75
N LEU A 270 -86.03 -69.36 -27.84
CA LEU A 270 -85.69 -70.70 -28.33
C LEU A 270 -86.22 -71.82 -27.43
N GLU A 271 -86.14 -71.66 -26.12
CA GLU A 271 -86.71 -72.65 -25.18
C GLU A 271 -88.23 -72.71 -25.28
N LYS A 272 -88.92 -71.56 -25.40
CA LYS A 272 -90.37 -71.54 -25.70
C LYS A 272 -90.70 -72.25 -27.00
N GLU A 273 -89.94 -72.00 -28.07
CA GLU A 273 -90.13 -72.68 -29.36
C GLU A 273 -89.92 -74.19 -29.22
N LYS A 274 -88.90 -74.65 -28.49
CA LYS A 274 -88.68 -76.07 -28.20
C LYS A 274 -89.83 -76.68 -27.41
N GLU A 275 -90.33 -75.99 -26.39
CA GLU A 275 -91.49 -76.43 -25.60
C GLU A 275 -92.74 -76.55 -26.48
N ASP A 276 -93.01 -75.56 -27.33
CA ASP A 276 -94.11 -75.55 -28.28
C ASP A 276 -93.98 -76.69 -29.33
N HIS A 277 -92.77 -76.93 -29.85
CA HIS A 277 -92.48 -78.07 -30.72
C HIS A 277 -92.67 -79.41 -30.01
N GLU A 278 -92.27 -79.52 -28.74
CA GLU A 278 -92.46 -80.75 -27.96
C GLU A 278 -93.95 -81.01 -27.72
N GLN A 279 -94.73 -79.98 -27.41
CA GLN A 279 -96.19 -80.06 -27.29
C GLN A 279 -96.83 -80.48 -28.62
N THR A 280 -96.42 -79.85 -29.72
CA THR A 280 -96.88 -80.19 -31.07
C THR A 280 -96.53 -81.64 -31.44
N ARG A 281 -95.30 -82.09 -31.12
CA ARG A 281 -94.87 -83.47 -31.33
C ARG A 281 -95.73 -84.44 -30.52
N LYS A 282 -95.99 -84.17 -29.23
CA LYS A 282 -96.88 -84.99 -28.40
C LYS A 282 -98.30 -85.05 -28.97
N ALA A 283 -98.83 -83.93 -29.46
CA ALA A 283 -100.14 -83.89 -30.12
C ALA A 283 -100.15 -84.74 -31.41
N LEU A 284 -99.10 -84.64 -32.24
CA LEU A 284 -98.94 -85.50 -33.43
C LEU A 284 -98.79 -86.98 -33.06
N ASP A 285 -98.10 -87.32 -31.98
CA ASP A 285 -97.97 -88.71 -31.51
C ASP A 285 -99.31 -89.24 -30.98
N HIS A 286 -100.10 -88.42 -30.28
CA HIS A 286 -101.48 -88.78 -29.91
C HIS A 286 -102.34 -89.02 -31.15
N LEU A 287 -102.22 -88.19 -32.19
CA LEU A 287 -102.90 -88.40 -33.47
C LEU A 287 -102.42 -89.68 -34.15
N ARG A 288 -101.10 -89.94 -34.21
CA ARG A 288 -100.53 -91.18 -34.75
C ARG A 288 -101.06 -92.40 -34.00
N TYR A 289 -101.13 -92.35 -32.67
CA TYR A 289 -101.69 -93.42 -31.85
C TYR A 289 -103.19 -93.61 -32.10
N HIS A 290 -103.96 -92.53 -32.18
CA HIS A 290 -105.38 -92.57 -32.56
C HIS A 290 -105.56 -93.21 -33.94
N PHE A 291 -104.81 -92.78 -34.95
CA PHE A 291 -104.88 -93.37 -36.29
C PHE A 291 -104.38 -94.82 -36.34
N ALA A 292 -103.39 -95.20 -35.54
CA ALA A 292 -102.89 -96.58 -35.45
C ALA A 292 -103.84 -97.53 -34.70
N SER A 293 -104.67 -96.99 -33.80
CA SER A 293 -105.67 -97.74 -33.03
C SER A 293 -107.03 -97.84 -33.72
N LEU A 294 -107.22 -97.16 -34.86
CA LEU A 294 -108.38 -97.37 -35.72
C LEU A 294 -108.29 -98.77 -36.37
N PRO A 295 -109.39 -99.52 -36.45
CA PRO A 295 -109.40 -100.82 -37.10
C PRO A 295 -109.07 -100.67 -38.59
N SER A 296 -107.93 -101.24 -39.00
CA SER A 296 -107.50 -101.28 -40.40
C SER A 296 -108.54 -102.02 -41.24
N LYS A 297 -109.38 -101.26 -41.95
CA LYS A 297 -110.21 -101.78 -43.05
C LYS A 297 -109.36 -101.74 -44.33
N PRO A 298 -109.26 -102.86 -45.09
CA PRO A 298 -108.42 -102.93 -46.26
C PRO A 298 -109.15 -102.38 -47.50
N ASN A 299 -108.48 -101.58 -48.34
CA ASN A 299 -108.12 -101.95 -49.72
C ASN A 299 -107.81 -100.75 -50.64
N ILE A 300 -106.58 -100.75 -51.17
CA ILE A 300 -106.15 -100.64 -52.59
C ILE A 300 -106.96 -99.71 -53.53
N THR A 301 -106.34 -98.64 -54.06
CA THR A 301 -105.92 -98.50 -55.48
C THR A 301 -105.50 -97.06 -55.84
N THR A 302 -104.51 -96.99 -56.72
CA THR A 302 -103.94 -95.89 -57.51
C THR A 302 -104.86 -94.73 -57.90
N SER A 303 -104.37 -93.48 -57.83
CA SER A 303 -104.18 -92.60 -59.00
C SER A 303 -103.63 -91.20 -58.63
N SER A 304 -102.58 -90.81 -59.37
CA SER A 304 -102.13 -89.43 -59.67
C SER A 304 -103.22 -88.66 -60.46
N PRO A 305 -103.06 -87.41 -60.94
CA PRO A 305 -102.00 -86.40 -60.76
C PRO A 305 -102.55 -84.96 -60.50
N ASN A 306 -101.63 -83.99 -60.47
CA ASN A 306 -101.80 -82.59 -60.92
C ASN A 306 -102.72 -81.67 -60.09
N ASP A 307 -102.52 -80.37 -60.01
CA ASP A 307 -101.53 -79.45 -60.59
C ASP A 307 -101.51 -78.23 -59.65
N ASP A 308 -100.47 -77.41 -59.85
CA ASP A 308 -100.44 -75.96 -59.68
C ASP A 308 -101.75 -75.28 -59.28
N ILE A 309 -101.62 -74.28 -58.41
CA ILE A 309 -102.12 -72.93 -58.69
C ILE A 309 -101.70 -71.96 -57.57
N LEU A 310 -100.95 -70.94 -58.01
CA LEU A 310 -100.93 -69.56 -57.55
C LEU A 310 -100.16 -69.28 -56.23
N SER A 311 -99.01 -68.59 -56.28
CA SER A 311 -98.82 -67.23 -56.81
C SER A 311 -99.79 -66.23 -56.19
N SER A 312 -99.39 -65.57 -55.10
CA SER A 312 -99.61 -64.14 -54.86
C SER A 312 -99.28 -63.75 -53.42
N LEU A 313 -98.90 -62.47 -53.25
CA LEU A 313 -98.57 -61.73 -52.02
C LEU A 313 -97.09 -61.90 -51.65
N GLN A 314 -96.13 -61.16 -52.20
CA GLN A 314 -96.06 -59.71 -52.44
C GLN A 314 -96.40 -58.84 -51.23
N ILE A 315 -95.36 -58.08 -50.84
CA ILE A 315 -95.30 -56.80 -50.10
C ILE A 315 -95.51 -56.93 -48.58
N PHE A 316 -94.61 -56.53 -47.67
CA PHE A 316 -93.51 -55.55 -47.66
C PHE A 316 -92.23 -56.10 -47.03
#